data_AF-A0A3D9BUF3-F1
#
_entry.id   AF-A0A3D9BUF3-F1
#
_cell.length_a   1.000
_cell.length_b   1.000
_cell.length_c   1.000
_cell.angle_alpha   90.00
_cell.angle_beta   90.00
_cell.angle_gamma   90.00
#
_symmetry.space_group_name_H-M   'P 1'
#
loop_
_entity.id
_entity.type
_entity.pdbx_description
1 polymer ?
#
loop_
_entity_poly.entity_id
_entity_poly.type
_entity_poly.pdbx_seq_one_letter_code
_entity_poly.pdbx_strand_id
1 'polypeptide(L)' 'MAGLNHGRSFKRFKEEKFPNEEGVFYSEVSKKWVVRMENKSINKTKYPFVSVAQFETELEANQKYKEIKKQF' A
#
# COMPACT_ATOMS: atom_id res chain seq x y z
N MET A 1 -40.70 -19.77 13.36
CA MET A 1 -40.20 -18.96 12.23
C MET A 1 -38.78 -18.53 12.56
N ALA A 2 -37.78 -19.23 12.02
CA ALA A 2 -36.37 -18.87 12.19
C ALA A 2 -35.99 -17.84 11.11
N GLY A 3 -36.09 -16.56 11.44
CA GLY A 3 -35.55 -15.48 10.62
C GLY A 3 -34.04 -15.38 10.83
N LEU A 4 -33.30 -16.31 10.23
CA LEU A 4 -31.84 -16.24 10.11
C LEU A 4 -31.47 -15.05 9.22
N ASN A 5 -31.25 -13.89 9.84
CA ASN A 5 -30.64 -12.73 9.20
C ASN A 5 -29.14 -12.98 8.96
N HIS A 6 -28.83 -13.90 8.03
CA HIS A 6 -27.50 -14.02 7.43
C HIS A 6 -27.37 -13.03 6.27
N GLY A 7 -27.51 -11.74 6.57
CA GLY A 7 -27.25 -10.63 5.65
C GLY A 7 -25.80 -10.16 5.76
N ARG A 8 -24.85 -11.07 5.48
CA ARG A 8 -23.41 -10.85 5.50
C ARG A 8 -22.98 -9.92 4.35
N SER A 9 -23.31 -8.64 4.42
CA SER A 9 -22.75 -7.62 3.52
C SER A 9 -21.57 -6.94 4.20
N PHE A 10 -20.45 -7.65 4.29
CA PHE A 10 -19.17 -6.98 4.43
C PHE A 10 -19.00 -6.13 3.18
N LYS A 11 -19.14 -4.81 3.34
CA LYS A 11 -18.84 -3.78 2.35
C LYS A 11 -17.47 -4.15 1.77
N ARG A 12 -17.41 -4.56 0.50
CA ARG A 12 -16.15 -4.80 -0.21
C ARG A 12 -15.32 -3.52 -0.07
N PHE A 13 -14.30 -3.54 0.77
CA PHE A 13 -13.32 -2.47 0.80
C PHE A 13 -12.74 -2.42 -0.62
N LYS A 14 -12.83 -1.25 -1.27
CA LYS A 14 -12.19 -1.05 -2.58
C LYS A 14 -10.71 -1.33 -2.36
N GLU A 15 -10.20 -2.43 -2.91
CA GLU A 15 -8.76 -2.69 -2.93
C GLU A 15 -8.11 -1.55 -3.69
N GLU A 16 -7.25 -0.81 -2.99
CA GLU A 16 -6.47 0.26 -3.59
C GLU A 16 -5.45 -0.35 -4.55
N LYS A 17 -5.60 -0.05 -5.84
CA LYS A 17 -4.67 -0.51 -6.87
C LYS A 17 -3.52 0.49 -6.98
N PHE A 18 -2.43 0.19 -6.28
CA PHE A 18 -1.19 0.92 -6.49
C PHE A 18 -0.49 0.47 -7.79
N PRO A 19 0.21 1.38 -8.49
CA PRO A 19 0.99 1.04 -9.68
C PRO A 19 2.11 0.03 -9.37
N ASN A 20 2.50 -0.76 -10.36
CA ASN A 20 3.52 -1.80 -10.23
C ASN A 20 4.93 -1.21 -10.40
N GLU A 21 5.22 -0.19 -9.61
CA GLU A 21 6.46 0.61 -9.65
C GLU A 21 6.90 0.97 -8.22
N GLU A 22 8.21 1.20 -8.03
CA GLU A 22 8.73 1.78 -6.79
C GLU A 22 8.56 3.30 -6.79
N GLY A 23 8.33 3.89 -5.62
CA GLY A 23 8.17 5.34 -5.49
C GLY A 23 7.22 5.76 -4.38
N VAL A 24 6.78 7.01 -4.48
CA VAL A 24 5.88 7.67 -3.54
C VAL A 24 4.53 7.86 -4.22
N PHE A 25 3.46 7.35 -3.61
CA PHE A 25 2.13 7.35 -4.19
C PHE A 25 1.10 7.86 -3.19
N TYR A 26 0.20 8.74 -3.63
CA TYR A 26 -0.92 9.13 -2.79
C TYR A 26 -1.98 8.03 -2.76
N SER A 27 -2.34 7.60 -1.56
CA SER A 27 -3.42 6.66 -1.30
C SER A 27 -4.73 7.43 -1.16
N GLU A 28 -5.64 7.26 -2.10
CA GLU A 28 -6.99 7.83 -2.04
C GLU A 28 -7.83 7.19 -0.93
N VAL A 29 -7.53 5.94 -0.55
CA VAL A 29 -8.27 5.21 0.50
C VAL A 29 -7.87 5.71 1.88
N SER A 30 -6.57 5.81 2.15
CA SER A 30 -6.06 6.24 3.44
C SER A 30 -5.86 7.76 3.55
N LYS A 31 -5.96 8.49 2.42
CA LYS A 31 -5.64 9.91 2.29
C LYS A 31 -4.20 10.25 2.72
N LYS A 32 -3.27 9.31 2.54
CA LYS A 32 -1.86 9.40 2.96
C LYS A 32 -0.91 9.13 1.80
N TRP A 33 0.30 9.64 1.90
CA TRP A 33 1.39 9.34 0.98
C TRP A 33 2.09 8.05 1.39
N VAL A 34 2.11 7.07 0.50
CA VAL A 34 2.64 5.73 0.73
C VAL A 34 3.93 5.56 -0.04
N VAL A 35 4.98 5.11 0.65
CA VAL A 35 6.26 4.75 0.04
C VAL A 35 6.24 3.28 -0.32
N ARG A 36 6.41 2.96 -1.61
CA ARG A 36 6.53 1.59 -2.10
C ARG A 36 7.94 1.32 -2.61
N MET A 37 8.48 0.18 -2.23
CA MET A 37 9.81 -0.27 -2.67
C MET A 37 9.69 -1.61 -3.39
N GLU A 38 10.54 -1.81 -4.39
CA GLU A 38 10.71 -3.12 -5.00
C GLU A 38 11.28 -4.11 -3.98
N ASN A 39 10.60 -5.23 -3.80
CA ASN A 39 11.05 -6.33 -2.97
C ASN A 39 11.98 -7.22 -3.80
N LYS A 40 13.28 -6.95 -3.74
CA LYS A 40 14.33 -7.73 -4.41
C LYS A 40 14.60 -9.11 -3.77
N SER A 41 13.72 -9.60 -2.89
CA SER A 41 13.90 -10.93 -2.31
C SER A 41 13.98 -11.98 -3.42
N ILE A 42 14.96 -12.87 -3.32
CA ILE A 42 15.38 -13.84 -4.36
C ILE A 42 14.23 -14.77 -4.80
N ASN A 43 13.17 -14.89 -4.00
CA ASN A 43 11.98 -15.62 -4.37
C ASN A 43 10.97 -14.71 -5.04
N LYS A 44 10.61 -15.06 -6.28
CA LYS A 44 9.56 -14.46 -7.14
C LYS A 44 8.23 -14.35 -6.39
N THR A 45 8.09 -13.38 -5.51
CA THR A 45 6.86 -13.15 -4.77
C THR A 45 5.85 -12.54 -5.72
N LYS A 46 4.61 -13.06 -5.65
CA LYS A 46 3.41 -12.56 -6.33
C LYS A 46 3.17 -11.04 -6.18
N TYR A 47 3.88 -10.40 -5.25
CA TYR A 47 3.84 -8.97 -4.96
C TYR A 47 5.28 -8.41 -5.01
N PRO A 48 5.73 -7.93 -6.18
CA PRO A 48 7.09 -7.40 -6.35
C PRO A 48 7.31 -6.05 -5.65
N PHE A 49 6.26 -5.40 -5.16
CA PHE A 49 6.34 -4.11 -4.48
C PHE A 49 5.64 -4.16 -3.12
N VAL A 50 6.34 -3.69 -2.09
CA VAL A 50 5.83 -3.62 -0.72
C VAL A 50 5.70 -2.17 -0.27
N SER A 51 4.63 -1.88 0.47
CA SER A 51 4.45 -0.58 1.11
C SER A 51 5.25 -0.54 2.41
N VAL A 52 6.21 0.37 2.50
CA VAL A 52 7.18 0.43 3.60
C VAL A 52 6.78 1.44 4.67
N ALA A 53 6.16 2.56 4.28
CA ALA A 53 5.74 3.61 5.19
C ALA A 53 4.59 4.46 4.63
N GLN A 54 3.88 5.16 5.52
CA GLN A 54 2.79 6.08 5.19
C GLN A 54 3.02 7.44 5.89
N PHE A 55 2.74 8.54 5.20
CA PHE A 55 2.98 9.91 5.65
C PHE A 55 1.81 10.82 5.34
N GLU A 56 1.68 11.93 6.07
CA GLU A 56 0.64 12.92 5.78
C GLU A 56 1.04 13.83 4.63
N THR A 57 2.35 14.06 4.44
CA THR A 57 2.86 14.95 3.41
C THR A 57 3.71 14.22 2.36
N GLU A 58 3.68 14.75 1.14
CA GLU A 58 4.51 14.26 0.03
C GLU A 58 6.00 14.44 0.32
N LEU A 59 6.37 15.53 1.00
CA LEU A 59 7.75 15.87 1.31
C LEU A 59 8.39 14.81 2.23
N GLU A 60 7.70 14.44 3.30
CA GLU A 60 8.17 13.41 4.25
C GLU A 60 8.29 12.05 3.56
N ALA A 61 7.30 11.66 2.74
CA ALA A 61 7.34 10.42 1.99
C ALA A 61 8.52 10.38 1.02
N ASN A 62 8.80 11.49 0.32
CA ASN A 62 9.95 11.60 -0.59
C ASN A 62 11.29 11.57 0.14
N GLN A 63 11.40 12.22 1.30
CA GLN A 63 12.60 12.14 2.13
C GLN A 63 12.86 10.70 2.57
N LYS A 64 11.82 10.02 3.08
CA LYS A 64 11.94 8.61 3.47
C LYS A 64 12.31 7.71 2.31
N TYR A 65 11.68 7.89 1.15
CA TYR A 65 12.00 7.12 -0.05
C TYR A 65 13.48 7.26 -0.42
N LYS A 66 14.02 8.48 -0.41
CA LYS A 66 15.45 8.74 -0.66
C LYS A 66 16.36 8.12 0.40
N GLU A 67 15.98 8.14 1.67
CA GLU A 67 16.72 7.48 2.74
C GLU A 67 16.79 5.97 2.56
N ILE A 68 15.65 5.33 2.30
CA ILE A 68 15.58 3.88 2.10
C ILE A 68 16.40 3.50 0.86
N LYS A 69 16.27 4.24 -0.24
CA LYS A 69 17.02 3.99 -1.49
C LYS A 69 18.53 4.13 -1.34
N LYS A 70 19.04 4.85 -0.34
CA LYS A 70 20.50 4.91 -0.03
C LYS A 70 21.02 3.66 0.70
N GLN A 71 20.14 2.89 1.34
CA GLN A 71 20.52 1.70 2.11
C GLN A 71 20.53 0.41 1.26
N PHE A 72 19.95 0.46 0.06
CA PHE A 72 19.88 -0.63 -0.92
C PHE A 72 20.77 -0.36 -2.12
#